data_AF-A0A060YNV1-F1
#
_entry.id   AF-A0A060YNV1-F1
#
_cell.length_a   1.000
_cell.length_b   1.000
_cell.length_c   1.000
_cell.angle_alpha   90.00
_cell.angle_beta   90.00
_cell.angle_gamma   90.00
#
_symmetry.space_group_name_H-M   'P 1'
#
loop_
_entity.id
_entity.type
_entity.pdbx_description
1 polymer ?
#
loop_
_entity_poly.entity_id
_entity_poly.type
_entity_poly.pdbx_seq_one_letter_code
_entity_poly.pdbx_strand_id
1 'polypeptide(L)'
;MEEHDNMDYFYQQVLQKDVTRRLQVGQDLIDYLNDPQRSTDVEQDKPRLDKTVDELTGWVNSSNYKVALLGIDIAGAFVDRLGERFRGYLGTGEMLTFLYLFSLSVSLTLSLP
;
A
#
# COMPACT_ATOMS: atom_id res chain seq x y z
N MET A 1 25.45 9.42 -5.03
CA MET A 1 24.71 8.56 -4.10
C MET A 1 23.30 8.53 -4.63
N GLU A 2 22.82 7.37 -5.06
CA GLU A 2 21.50 7.26 -5.67
C GLU A 2 20.45 7.45 -4.57
N GLU A 3 19.89 8.65 -4.49
CA GLU A 3 18.82 9.06 -3.55
C GLU A 3 17.45 8.45 -3.90
N HIS A 4 17.44 7.29 -4.58
CA HIS A 4 16.25 6.65 -5.13
C HIS A 4 15.56 5.68 -4.16
N ASP A 5 15.86 5.80 -2.87
CA ASP A 5 15.51 4.80 -1.85
C ASP A 5 14.80 5.41 -0.64
N ASN A 6 14.04 6.48 -0.88
CA ASN A 6 13.33 7.21 0.16
C ASN A 6 11.84 7.25 -0.14
N MET A 7 11.03 7.34 0.91
CA MET A 7 9.58 7.39 0.80
C MET A 7 9.07 8.57 -0.06
N ASP A 8 9.87 9.64 -0.25
CA ASP A 8 9.56 10.72 -1.19
C ASP A 8 9.55 10.30 -2.64
N TYR A 9 10.54 9.52 -3.03
CA TYR A 9 10.60 8.99 -4.37
C TYR A 9 9.36 8.13 -4.66
N PHE A 10 9.08 7.16 -3.77
CA PHE A 10 7.92 6.27 -3.93
C PHE A 10 6.61 7.04 -3.94
N TYR A 11 6.44 8.01 -3.04
CA TYR A 11 5.25 8.85 -3.01
C TYR A 11 5.01 9.59 -4.35
N GLN A 12 6.05 10.20 -4.93
CA GLN A 12 5.95 10.84 -6.24
C GLN A 12 5.58 9.86 -7.35
N GLN A 13 6.07 8.62 -7.29
CA GLN A 13 5.71 7.58 -8.26
C GLN A 13 4.28 7.09 -8.07
N VAL A 14 3.80 6.97 -6.82
CA VAL A 14 2.43 6.54 -6.52
C VAL A 14 1.39 7.53 -7.07
N LEU A 15 1.70 8.83 -7.00
CA LEU A 15 0.88 9.91 -7.55
C LEU A 15 0.78 9.91 -9.09
N GLN A 16 1.73 9.30 -9.80
CA GLN A 16 1.69 9.30 -11.27
C GLN A 16 0.50 8.51 -11.78
N LYS A 17 -0.18 8.95 -12.85
CA LYS A 17 -1.35 8.24 -13.39
C LYS A 17 -1.01 7.04 -14.28
N ASP A 18 0.26 6.83 -14.58
CA ASP A 18 0.75 5.73 -15.42
C ASP A 18 0.69 4.38 -14.72
N VAL A 19 -0.31 3.58 -15.10
CA VAL A 19 -0.55 2.24 -14.54
C VAL A 19 0.68 1.35 -14.60
N THR A 20 1.39 1.28 -15.72
CA THR A 20 2.57 0.42 -15.87
C THR A 20 3.68 0.79 -14.88
N ARG A 21 3.86 2.09 -14.63
CA ARG A 21 4.86 2.59 -13.71
C ARG A 21 4.44 2.39 -12.25
N ARG A 22 3.16 2.60 -11.93
CA ARG A 22 2.57 2.23 -10.63
C ARG A 22 2.80 0.76 -10.30
N LEU A 23 2.63 -0.12 -11.29
CA LEU A 23 2.82 -1.56 -11.10
C LEU A 23 4.28 -1.93 -10.82
N GLN A 24 5.24 -1.32 -11.53
CA GLN A 24 6.66 -1.54 -11.27
C GLN A 24 7.07 -0.98 -9.91
N VAL A 25 6.77 0.29 -9.66
CA VAL A 25 7.22 0.97 -8.45
C VAL A 25 6.49 0.50 -7.22
N GLY A 26 5.21 0.12 -7.32
CA GLY A 26 4.48 -0.40 -6.18
C GLY A 26 5.07 -1.70 -5.64
N GLN A 27 5.69 -2.53 -6.50
CA GLN A 27 6.42 -3.71 -6.06
C GLN A 27 7.69 -3.35 -5.30
N ASP A 28 8.50 -2.41 -5.81
CA ASP A 28 9.66 -1.86 -5.10
C ASP A 28 9.26 -1.20 -3.77
N LEU A 29 8.11 -0.52 -3.72
CA LEU A 29 7.58 0.07 -2.50
C LEU A 29 7.25 -1.00 -1.45
N ILE A 30 6.65 -2.13 -1.85
CA ILE A 30 6.41 -3.25 -0.94
C ILE A 30 7.72 -3.79 -0.39
N ASP A 31 8.74 -3.98 -1.24
CA ASP A 31 10.06 -4.45 -0.82
C ASP A 31 10.71 -3.47 0.18
N TYR A 32 10.61 -2.17 -0.10
CA TYR A 32 11.05 -1.09 0.79
C TYR A 32 10.31 -1.07 2.13
N LEU A 33 8.99 -1.27 2.12
CA LEU A 33 8.16 -1.32 3.34
C LEU A 33 8.39 -2.59 4.16
N ASN A 34 8.71 -3.71 3.51
CA ASN A 34 9.07 -4.96 4.18
C ASN A 34 10.40 -4.86 4.94
N ASP A 35 11.27 -3.90 4.58
CA ASP A 35 12.51 -3.64 5.30
C ASP A 35 12.32 -2.55 6.37
N PRO A 36 12.36 -2.90 7.67
CA PRO A 36 12.10 -1.94 8.73
C PRO A 36 13.15 -0.84 8.83
N GLN A 37 14.39 -1.13 8.43
CA GLN A 37 15.51 -0.19 8.56
C GLN A 37 15.49 0.87 7.46
N ARG A 38 14.95 0.54 6.27
CA ARG A 38 14.82 1.47 5.14
C ARG A 38 13.61 2.38 5.29
N SER A 39 12.52 1.87 5.87
CA SER A 39 11.21 2.54 5.93
C SER A 39 10.95 3.32 7.24
N THR A 40 11.99 3.76 7.96
CA THR A 40 11.83 4.53 9.20
C THR A 40 11.15 5.89 9.00
N ASP A 41 11.32 6.49 7.82
CA ASP A 41 10.82 7.82 7.45
C ASP A 41 9.29 7.84 7.26
N VAL A 42 8.74 6.70 6.82
CA VAL A 42 7.29 6.50 6.64
C VAL A 42 6.50 6.81 7.91
N GLU A 43 7.05 6.40 9.06
CA GLU A 43 6.37 6.52 10.36
C GLU A 43 6.37 7.96 10.89
N GLN A 44 7.31 8.79 10.43
CA GLN A 44 7.48 10.17 10.85
C GLN A 44 6.61 11.12 10.02
N ASP A 45 6.38 10.80 8.74
CA ASP A 45 5.71 11.68 7.79
C ASP A 45 4.20 11.37 7.68
N LYS A 46 3.47 11.61 8.78
CA LYS A 46 2.02 11.40 8.89
C LYS A 46 1.16 12.00 7.74
N PRO A 47 1.37 13.25 7.28
CA PRO A 47 0.54 13.82 6.20
C PRO A 47 0.80 13.18 4.83
N ARG A 48 1.99 12.63 4.61
CA ARG A 48 2.33 11.91 3.37
C ARG A 48 1.71 10.53 3.36
N LEU A 49 1.75 9.83 4.50
CA LEU A 49 1.05 8.56 4.65
C LEU A 49 -0.44 8.71 4.32
N ASP A 50 -1.09 9.74 4.88
CA ASP A 50 -2.51 10.04 4.64
C ASP A 50 -2.84 10.18 3.14
N LYS A 51 -2.02 10.96 2.40
CA LYS A 51 -2.16 11.10 0.94
C LYS A 51 -1.86 9.81 0.18
N THR A 52 -0.88 9.03 0.64
CA THR A 52 -0.55 7.74 0.01
C THR A 52 -1.72 6.78 0.16
N VAL A 53 -2.36 6.74 1.33
CA VAL A 53 -3.56 5.94 1.63
C VAL A 53 -4.74 6.37 0.75
N ASP A 54 -4.94 7.67 0.54
CA ASP A 54 -5.95 8.20 -0.37
C ASP A 54 -5.71 7.74 -1.83
N GLU A 55 -4.46 7.85 -2.31
CA GLU A 55 -4.09 7.36 -3.64
C GLU A 55 -4.28 5.85 -3.76
N LEU A 56 -3.86 5.07 -2.76
CA LEU A 56 -4.06 3.61 -2.73
C LEU A 56 -5.54 3.25 -2.79
N THR A 57 -6.42 4.02 -2.13
CA THR A 57 -7.87 3.83 -2.25
C THR A 57 -8.32 4.01 -3.70
N GLY A 58 -7.76 4.98 -4.41
CA GLY A 58 -7.96 5.15 -5.87
C GLY A 58 -7.39 3.99 -6.70
N TRP A 59 -6.31 3.36 -6.25
CA TRP A 59 -5.74 2.17 -6.91
C TRP A 59 -6.62 0.95 -6.74
N VAL A 60 -7.13 0.71 -5.53
CA VAL A 60 -8.08 -0.37 -5.22
C VAL A 60 -9.37 -0.21 -6.02
N ASN A 61 -9.82 1.03 -6.24
CA ASN A 61 -10.98 1.33 -7.09
C ASN A 61 -10.66 1.39 -8.60
N SER A 62 -9.42 1.07 -9.01
CA SER A 62 -9.05 1.10 -10.43
C SER A 62 -9.72 -0.04 -11.20
N SER A 63 -10.12 0.22 -12.45
CA SER A 63 -10.64 -0.82 -13.35
C SER A 63 -9.60 -1.89 -13.72
N ASN A 64 -8.32 -1.69 -13.36
CA ASN A 64 -7.26 -2.65 -13.58
C ASN A 64 -7.04 -3.52 -12.33
N TYR A 65 -7.38 -4.81 -12.44
CA TYR A 65 -7.25 -5.75 -11.32
C TYR A 65 -5.82 -5.83 -10.74
N LYS A 66 -4.78 -5.65 -11.56
CA LYS A 66 -3.39 -5.67 -11.06
C LYS A 66 -3.09 -4.48 -10.18
N VAL A 67 -3.58 -3.30 -10.57
CA VAL A 67 -3.40 -2.06 -9.79
C VAL A 67 -4.20 -2.14 -8.50
N ALA A 68 -5.42 -2.70 -8.58
CA ALA A 68 -6.26 -2.90 -7.42
C ALA A 68 -5.62 -3.86 -6.41
N LEU A 69 -5.12 -5.01 -6.86
CA LEU A 69 -4.38 -5.96 -6.01
C LEU A 69 -3.13 -5.32 -5.41
N LEU A 70 -2.34 -4.62 -6.22
CA LEU A 70 -1.12 -3.97 -5.74
C LEU A 70 -1.41 -2.89 -4.69
N GLY A 71 -2.50 -2.13 -4.86
CA GLY A 71 -2.96 -1.17 -3.86
C GLY A 71 -3.28 -1.82 -2.51
N ILE A 72 -3.85 -3.04 -2.54
CA ILE A 72 -4.12 -3.84 -1.35
C ILE A 72 -2.81 -4.37 -0.74
N ASP A 73 -1.90 -4.93 -1.55
CA ASP A 73 -0.62 -5.46 -1.07
C ASP A 73 0.22 -4.38 -0.39
N ILE A 74 0.31 -3.18 -0.98
CA ILE A 74 1.00 -2.03 -0.39
C ILE A 74 0.33 -1.63 0.93
N ALA A 75 -1.00 -1.57 0.99
CA ALA A 75 -1.71 -1.26 2.23
C ALA A 75 -1.43 -2.31 3.32
N GLY A 76 -1.35 -3.60 2.95
CA GLY A 76 -0.93 -4.68 3.83
C GLY A 76 0.49 -4.49 4.38
N ALA A 77 1.44 -4.13 3.52
CA ALA A 77 2.82 -3.83 3.93
C ALA A 77 2.89 -2.64 4.89
N PHE A 78 2.10 -1.58 4.66
CA PHE A 78 1.98 -0.48 5.61
C PHE A 78 1.38 -0.92 6.95
N VAL A 79 0.37 -1.80 6.96
CA VAL A 79 -0.20 -2.35 8.20
C VAL A 79 0.85 -3.16 8.96
N ASP A 80 1.61 -4.02 8.29
CA ASP A 80 2.66 -4.81 8.93
C ASP A 80 3.74 -3.90 9.53
N ARG A 81 4.10 -2.84 8.79
CA ARG A 81 5.14 -1.89 9.19
C ARG A 81 4.73 -0.94 10.32
N LEU A 82 3.54 -0.34 10.22
CA LEU A 82 3.04 0.71 11.14
C LEU A 82 2.10 0.17 12.23
N GLY A 83 1.59 -1.05 12.08
CA GLY A 83 0.71 -1.73 13.03
C GLY A 83 -0.51 -0.91 13.40
N GLU A 84 -0.61 -0.57 14.69
CA GLU A 84 -1.76 0.15 15.26
C GLU A 84 -1.92 1.57 14.72
N ARG A 85 -0.83 2.23 14.28
CA ARG A 85 -0.94 3.58 13.70
C ARG A 85 -1.68 3.57 12.38
N PHE A 86 -1.52 2.51 11.59
CA PHE A 86 -2.24 2.36 10.31
C PHE A 86 -3.70 1.97 10.52
N ARG A 87 -4.02 1.23 11.59
CA ARG A 87 -5.41 0.88 11.93
C ARG A 87 -6.33 2.10 12.07
N GLY A 88 -5.79 3.22 12.53
CA GLY A 88 -6.53 4.49 12.59
C GLY A 88 -6.98 5.00 11.20
N TYR A 89 -6.22 4.70 10.15
CA TYR A 89 -6.56 5.04 8.76
C TYR A 89 -7.52 4.03 8.14
N LEU A 90 -7.46 2.76 8.55
CA LEU A 90 -8.39 1.72 8.09
C LEU A 90 -9.82 1.96 8.57
N GLY A 91 -10.00 2.63 9.72
CA GLY A 91 -11.31 2.86 10.34
C GLY A 91 -12.32 3.63 9.49
N THR A 92 -11.91 4.22 8.37
CA THR A 92 -12.77 4.91 7.40
C THR A 92 -13.48 3.95 6.45
N GLY A 93 -14.13 2.89 6.95
CA GLY A 93 -15.15 2.07 6.28
C GLY A 93 -14.73 1.32 4.99
N GLU A 94 -14.34 2.03 3.95
CA GLU A 94 -14.02 1.53 2.62
C GLU A 94 -12.79 0.60 2.66
N MET A 95 -11.65 1.08 3.18
CA MET A 95 -10.41 0.31 3.18
C MET A 95 -10.50 -0.94 4.07
N LEU A 96 -11.21 -0.85 5.19
CA LEU A 96 -11.48 -1.99 6.08
C LEU A 96 -12.33 -3.06 5.37
N THR A 97 -13.32 -2.64 4.59
CA THR A 97 -14.17 -3.55 3.81
C THR A 97 -13.33 -4.28 2.75
N PHE A 98 -12.43 -3.57 2.06
CA PHE A 98 -11.53 -4.18 1.08
C PHE A 98 -10.54 -5.16 1.70
N LEU A 99 -9.91 -4.82 2.83
CA LEU A 99 -9.00 -5.73 3.54
C LEU A 99 -9.74 -6.96 4.09
N TYR A 100 -10.97 -6.78 4.57
CA TYR A 100 -11.78 -7.88 5.07
C TYR A 100 -12.19 -8.82 3.93
N LEU A 101 -12.60 -8.28 2.78
CA LEU A 101 -12.88 -9.06 1.56
C LEU A 101 -11.63 -9.78 1.05
N PHE A 102 -10.46 -9.15 1.09
CA PHE A 102 -9.20 -9.77 0.71
C PHE A 102 -8.84 -10.92 1.66
N SER A 103 -8.88 -10.69 2.98
CA SER A 103 -8.66 -11.71 4.00
C SER A 103 -9.64 -12.88 3.86
N LEU A 104 -10.92 -12.58 3.59
CA LEU A 104 -11.94 -13.58 3.34
C LEU A 104 -11.64 -14.38 2.06
N SER A 105 -11.20 -13.73 0.99
CA SER A 105 -10.84 -14.37 -0.29
C SER A 105 -9.62 -15.29 -0.16
N VAL A 106 -8.60 -14.87 0.58
CA VAL A 106 -7.41 -15.68 0.89
C VAL A 106 -7.80 -16.88 1.75
N SER A 107 -8.62 -16.66 2.78
CA SER A 107 -9.12 -17.73 3.65
C SER A 107 -9.99 -18.73 2.90
N LEU A 108 -10.82 -18.27 1.96
CA LEU A 108 -11.63 -19.12 1.10
C LEU A 108 -10.75 -19.96 0.17
N THR A 109 -9.73 -19.35 -0.44
CA THR A 109 -8.79 -20.03 -1.35
C THR A 109 -7.97 -21.10 -0.62
N LEU A 110 -7.52 -20.83 0.60
CA LEU A 110 -6.77 -21.79 1.43
C LEU A 110 -7.66 -22.87 2.06
N SER A 111 -8.98 -22.65 2.15
CA SER A 111 -9.94 -23.62 2.69
C SER A 111 -10.53 -24.55 1.64
N LEU A 112 -10.27 -24.33 0.33
CA LEU A 112 -10.62 -25.29 -0.69
C LEU A 112 -9.57 -26.42 -0.75
N PRO A 113 -9.96 -27.69 -0.55
CA PRO A 113 -9.06 -28.85 -0.62
C PRO A 113 -8.62 -29.18 -2.04
#